data_AF-A0A956WHF2-F1
#
_entry.id   AF-A0A956WHF2-F1
#
_cell.length_a   1.000
_cell.length_b   1.000
_cell.length_c   1.000
_cell.angle_alpha   90.00
_cell.angle_beta   90.00
_cell.angle_gamma   90.00
#
_symmetry.space_group_name_H-M   'P 1'
#
loop_
_entity.id
_entity.type
_entity.pdbx_description
1 polymer ?
#
loop_
_entity_poly.entity_id
_entity_poly.type
_entity_poly.pdbx_seq_one_letter_code
_entity_poly.pdbx_strand_id
1 'polypeptide(L)'
;MERFPPGTDPADLNGHGHEDEDWAETLARSVAHLAAQLTVNQIRLRALATVLGERNLIDRATVAARVRQIAETETGDYLRENLGESLVEIIDVEALEHDLIEYLRDDDL
;
A
#
# COMPACT_ATOMS: atom_id res chain seq x y z
N MET A 1 35.11 -29.48 -45.06
CA MET A 1 34.82 -29.99 -43.71
C MET A 1 35.64 -29.16 -42.74
N GLU A 2 35.15 -27.97 -42.41
CA GLU A 2 34.34 -27.69 -41.20
C GLU A 2 35.23 -27.73 -39.96
N ARG A 3 35.84 -26.59 -39.62
CA ARG A 3 35.42 -25.63 -38.57
C ARG A 3 35.50 -26.24 -37.17
N PHE A 4 36.61 -25.92 -36.50
CA PHE A 4 36.67 -25.83 -35.05
C PHE A 4 35.54 -24.92 -34.54
N PRO A 5 34.79 -25.27 -33.48
CA PRO A 5 33.82 -24.34 -32.93
C PRO A 5 34.56 -23.21 -32.20
N PRO A 6 34.26 -21.92 -32.51
CA PRO A 6 34.72 -20.80 -31.72
C PRO A 6 33.99 -20.78 -30.37
N GLY A 7 34.68 -20.26 -29.36
CA GLY A 7 34.34 -20.38 -27.95
C GLY A 7 32.92 -19.96 -27.58
N THR A 8 32.40 -20.65 -26.57
CA THR A 8 31.38 -20.13 -25.66
C THR A 8 31.82 -18.76 -25.17
N ASP A 9 31.15 -17.73 -25.66
CA ASP A 9 31.28 -16.36 -25.21
C ASP A 9 30.86 -16.28 -23.73
N PRO A 10 31.73 -15.90 -22.78
CA PRO A 10 31.34 -15.72 -21.39
C PRO A 10 30.49 -14.45 -21.15
N ALA A 11 30.13 -13.71 -22.20
CA ALA A 11 29.38 -12.47 -22.09
C ALA A 11 27.86 -12.63 -21.90
N ASP A 12 27.28 -13.83 -22.06
CA ASP A 12 25.82 -14.01 -22.05
C ASP A 12 25.20 -14.28 -20.66
N LEU A 13 25.95 -14.01 -19.59
CA LEU A 13 25.47 -14.14 -18.20
C LEU A 13 25.30 -12.79 -17.47
N ASN A 14 25.58 -11.66 -18.13
CA ASN A 14 25.54 -10.32 -17.52
C ASN A 14 24.21 -9.57 -17.72
N GLY A 15 23.19 -10.19 -18.32
CA GLY A 15 21.92 -9.51 -18.64
C GLY A 15 20.80 -9.65 -17.60
N HIS A 16 20.90 -10.59 -16.65
CA HIS A 16 19.80 -10.91 -15.72
C HIS A 16 19.84 -10.17 -14.37
N GLY A 17 20.89 -9.39 -14.08
CA GLY A 17 21.00 -8.65 -12.82
C GLY A 17 20.43 -7.23 -12.86
N HIS A 18 20.44 -6.59 -14.04
CA HIS A 18 20.05 -5.19 -14.19
C HIS A 18 18.53 -5.00 -14.15
N GLU A 19 17.75 -5.91 -14.74
CA GLU A 19 16.29 -5.79 -14.76
C GLU A 19 15.67 -5.95 -13.36
N ASP A 20 16.22 -6.86 -12.54
CA ASP A 20 15.78 -7.07 -11.15
C ASP A 20 16.16 -5.90 -10.24
N GLU A 21 17.36 -5.32 -10.42
CA GLU A 21 17.78 -4.11 -9.69
C GLU A 21 16.94 -2.88 -10.08
N ASP A 22 16.68 -2.67 -11.37
CA ASP A 22 15.84 -1.58 -11.86
C ASP A 22 14.38 -1.70 -11.40
N TRP A 23 13.87 -2.95 -11.32
CA TRP A 23 12.55 -3.24 -10.77
C TRP A 23 12.48 -2.96 -9.26
N ALA A 24 13.47 -3.43 -8.50
CA ALA A 24 13.54 -3.18 -7.07
C ALA A 24 13.66 -1.68 -6.75
N GLU A 25 14.45 -0.92 -7.52
CA GLU A 25 14.55 0.53 -7.36
C GLU A 25 13.22 1.23 -7.67
N THR A 26 12.54 0.83 -8.75
CA THR A 26 11.24 1.40 -9.13
C THR A 26 10.16 1.10 -8.09
N LEU A 27 10.13 -0.12 -7.55
CA LEU A 27 9.24 -0.49 -6.46
C LEU A 27 9.56 0.32 -5.20
N ALA A 28 10.83 0.42 -4.81
CA ALA A 28 11.25 1.18 -3.63
C ALA A 28 10.88 2.66 -3.75
N ARG A 29 11.06 3.27 -4.93
CA ARG A 29 10.65 4.66 -5.21
C ARG A 29 9.14 4.83 -5.12
N SER A 30 8.36 3.87 -5.64
CA SER A 30 6.90 3.89 -5.57
C SER A 30 6.39 3.75 -4.14
N VAL A 31 6.94 2.80 -3.37
CA VAL A 31 6.66 2.62 -1.93
C VAL A 31 7.04 3.88 -1.14
N ALA A 32 8.20 4.48 -1.42
CA ALA A 32 8.61 5.73 -0.78
C ALA A 32 7.64 6.89 -1.10
N HIS A 33 7.15 6.96 -2.33
CA HIS A 33 6.16 7.96 -2.73
C HIS A 33 4.82 7.74 -2.02
N LEU A 34 4.33 6.50 -1.95
CA LEU A 34 3.11 6.15 -1.22
C LEU A 34 3.25 6.44 0.28
N ALA A 35 4.39 6.10 0.89
CA ALA A 35 4.69 6.42 2.28
C ALA A 35 4.70 7.94 2.53
N ALA A 36 5.26 8.72 1.60
CA ALA A 36 5.25 10.18 1.69
C ALA A 36 3.81 10.74 1.57
N GLN A 37 3.01 10.25 0.64
CA GLN A 37 1.60 10.65 0.49
C GLN A 37 0.78 10.32 1.74
N LEU A 38 0.95 9.10 2.28
CA LEU A 38 0.30 8.68 3.51
C LEU A 38 0.72 9.56 4.69
N THR A 39 2.01 9.86 4.81
CA THR A 39 2.55 10.75 5.86
C THR A 39 1.93 12.14 5.78
N VAL A 40 1.81 12.72 4.58
CA VAL A 40 1.16 14.02 4.38
C VAL A 40 -0.31 13.98 4.82
N ASN A 41 -1.04 12.92 4.47
CA ASN A 41 -2.44 12.77 4.86
C ASN A 41 -2.59 12.60 6.38
N GLN A 42 -1.72 11.82 7.02
CA GLN A 42 -1.68 11.67 8.48
C GLN A 42 -1.46 13.02 9.19
N ILE A 43 -0.52 13.83 8.71
CA ILE A 43 -0.26 15.17 9.27
C ILE A 43 -1.50 16.06 9.15
N ARG A 44 -2.15 16.08 7.98
CA ARG A 44 -3.36 16.88 7.73
C ARG A 44 -4.52 16.45 8.62
N LEU A 45 -4.77 15.16 8.72
CA LEU A 45 -5.84 14.61 9.57
C LEU A 45 -5.59 14.92 11.04
N ARG A 46 -4.34 14.79 11.51
CA ARG A 46 -3.98 15.14 12.89
C ARG A 46 -4.18 16.64 13.18
N ALA A 47 -3.78 17.50 12.25
CA ALA A 47 -4.01 18.95 12.38
C ALA A 47 -5.51 19.27 12.46
N LEU A 48 -6.32 18.65 11.60
CA LEU A 48 -7.78 18.83 11.60
C LEU A 48 -8.40 18.34 12.92
N ALA A 49 -8.06 17.13 13.36
CA ALA A 49 -8.57 16.56 14.61
C ALA A 49 -8.22 17.42 15.82
N THR A 50 -7.00 17.98 15.87
CA THR A 50 -6.58 18.92 16.92
C THR A 50 -7.45 20.18 16.92
N VAL A 51 -7.61 20.85 15.77
CA VAL A 51 -8.40 22.09 15.69
C VAL A 51 -9.87 21.87 16.05
N LEU A 52 -10.45 20.73 15.63
CA LEU A 52 -11.82 20.39 15.97
C LEU A 52 -11.98 20.03 17.45
N GLY A 53 -11.03 19.27 18.01
CA GLY A 53 -11.02 18.87 19.42
C GLY A 53 -10.84 20.05 20.38
N GLU A 54 -9.94 20.99 20.08
CA GLU A 54 -9.73 22.20 20.87
C GLU A 54 -10.98 23.09 20.96
N ARG A 55 -11.83 23.04 19.92
CA ARG A 55 -13.13 23.73 19.88
C ARG A 55 -14.28 22.91 20.43
N ASN A 56 -14.00 21.70 20.94
CA ASN A 56 -14.98 20.75 21.44
C ASN A 56 -16.09 20.42 20.41
N LEU A 57 -15.73 20.39 19.12
CA LEU A 57 -16.65 20.15 17.99
C LEU A 57 -16.74 18.67 17.60
N ILE A 58 -15.87 17.82 18.15
CA ILE A 58 -15.86 16.38 17.91
C ILE A 58 -15.82 15.65 19.25
N ASP A 59 -16.58 14.56 19.32
CA ASP A 59 -16.44 13.56 20.36
C ASP A 59 -15.61 12.39 19.80
N ARG A 60 -14.53 12.03 20.49
CA ARG A 60 -13.61 10.96 20.05
C ARG A 60 -14.31 9.62 19.97
N ALA A 61 -15.16 9.29 20.94
CA ALA A 61 -15.88 8.02 20.96
C ALA A 61 -16.82 7.91 19.75
N THR A 62 -17.52 8.99 19.41
CA THR A 62 -18.36 9.07 18.21
C THR A 62 -17.54 8.93 16.92
N VAL A 63 -16.37 9.57 16.83
CA VAL A 63 -15.48 9.43 15.67
C VAL A 63 -14.98 7.99 15.54
N ALA A 64 -14.51 7.38 16.62
CA ALA A 64 -14.05 5.99 16.62
C ALA A 64 -15.17 5.01 16.22
N ALA A 65 -16.39 5.21 16.73
CA ALA A 65 -17.54 4.43 16.31
C ALA A 65 -17.86 4.60 14.82
N ARG A 66 -17.74 5.82 14.29
CA ARG A 66 -17.96 6.09 12.87
C ARG A 66 -16.87 5.47 11.98
N VAL A 67 -15.61 5.49 12.42
CA VAL A 67 -14.50 4.81 11.73
C VAL A 67 -14.75 3.31 11.63
N ARG A 68 -15.10 2.65 12.74
CA ARG A 68 -15.46 1.22 12.74
C ARG A 68 -16.64 0.92 11.82
N GLN A 69 -17.68 1.75 11.86
CA GLN A 69 -18.83 1.59 10.98
C GLN A 69 -18.45 1.66 9.51
N ILE A 70 -17.66 2.67 9.10
CA ILE A 70 -17.19 2.81 7.71
C ILE A 70 -16.31 1.60 7.34
N ALA A 71 -15.43 1.17 8.25
CA ALA A 71 -14.58 0.03 8.00
C ALA A 71 -15.40 -1.23 7.70
N GLU A 72 -16.45 -1.49 8.48
CA GLU A 72 -17.31 -2.66 8.30
C GLU A 72 -18.16 -2.60 7.01
N THR A 73 -18.48 -1.40 6.51
CA THR A 73 -19.41 -1.25 5.38
C THR A 73 -18.75 -0.93 4.05
N GLU A 74 -17.56 -0.32 4.06
CA GLU A 74 -16.96 0.30 2.88
C GLU A 74 -15.52 -0.15 2.62
N THR A 75 -14.84 -0.87 3.54
CA THR A 75 -13.42 -1.27 3.35
C THR A 75 -13.22 -2.07 2.09
N GLY A 76 -14.04 -3.10 1.83
CA GLY A 76 -13.90 -3.94 0.65
C GLY A 76 -14.03 -3.15 -0.66
N ASP A 77 -14.97 -2.21 -0.72
CA ASP A 77 -15.17 -1.37 -1.90
C ASP A 77 -13.97 -0.44 -2.12
N TYR A 78 -13.50 0.22 -1.06
CA TYR A 78 -12.31 1.07 -1.13
C TYR A 78 -11.05 0.29 -1.48
N LEU A 79 -10.88 -0.94 -0.99
CA LEU A 79 -9.74 -1.78 -1.37
C LEU A 79 -9.76 -2.09 -2.86
N ARG A 80 -10.92 -2.51 -3.40
CA ARG A 80 -11.04 -2.83 -4.83
C ARG A 80 -10.82 -1.60 -5.72
N GLU A 81 -11.37 -0.45 -5.33
CA GLU A 81 -11.18 0.81 -6.05
C GLU A 81 -9.71 1.26 -6.04
N ASN A 82 -9.04 1.18 -4.89
CA ASN A 82 -7.66 1.66 -4.75
C ASN A 82 -6.63 0.69 -5.35
N LEU A 83 -6.87 -0.62 -5.29
CA LEU A 83 -6.00 -1.64 -5.86
C LEU A 83 -6.18 -1.76 -7.38
N GLY A 84 -7.40 -1.54 -7.87
CA GLY A 84 -7.74 -1.74 -9.27
C GLY A 84 -7.77 -3.22 -9.69
N GLU A 85 -8.33 -3.49 -10.88
CA GLU A 85 -8.62 -4.87 -11.35
C GLU A 85 -7.39 -5.78 -11.32
N SER A 86 -6.22 -5.31 -11.77
CA SER A 86 -5.00 -6.13 -11.85
C SER A 86 -4.49 -6.64 -10.51
N LEU A 87 -4.65 -5.86 -9.42
CA LEU A 87 -4.17 -6.27 -8.10
C LEU A 87 -5.22 -7.07 -7.33
N VAL A 88 -6.51 -6.81 -7.57
CA VAL A 88 -7.62 -7.55 -6.94
C VAL A 88 -7.61 -9.03 -7.33
N GLU A 89 -7.13 -9.39 -8.52
CA GLU A 89 -7.03 -10.81 -8.94
C GLU A 89 -5.91 -11.60 -8.23
N ILE A 90 -4.92 -10.90 -7.68
CA ILE A 90 -3.68 -11.51 -7.15
C ILE A 90 -3.65 -11.43 -5.62
N ILE A 91 -4.26 -10.40 -5.05
CA ILE A 91 -4.34 -10.18 -3.61
C ILE A 91 -5.63 -10.82 -3.08
N ASP A 92 -5.53 -11.52 -1.95
CA ASP A 92 -6.71 -11.92 -1.19
C ASP A 92 -7.33 -10.67 -0.53
N VAL A 93 -8.20 -10.00 -1.28
CA VAL A 93 -8.86 -8.75 -0.85
C VAL A 93 -9.78 -9.00 0.33
N GLU A 94 -10.40 -10.18 0.42
CA GLU A 94 -11.30 -10.53 1.53
C GLU A 94 -10.51 -10.71 2.83
N ALA A 95 -9.35 -11.37 2.79
CA ALA A 95 -8.47 -11.47 3.94
C ALA A 95 -7.92 -10.10 4.37
N LEU A 96 -7.49 -9.26 3.42
CA LEU A 96 -6.99 -7.92 3.71
C LEU A 96 -8.09 -7.01 4.29
N GLU A 97 -9.32 -7.11 3.76
CA GLU A 97 -10.48 -6.41 4.30
C GLU A 97 -10.74 -6.82 5.76
N HIS A 98 -10.74 -8.11 6.04
CA HIS A 98 -10.93 -8.64 7.39
C HIS A 98 -9.88 -8.10 8.37
N ASP A 99 -8.60 -8.18 8.00
CA ASP A 99 -7.48 -7.72 8.84
C ASP A 99 -7.58 -6.22 9.15
N LEU A 100 -7.99 -5.40 8.17
CA LEU A 100 -8.17 -3.96 8.37
C LEU A 100 -9.37 -3.64 9.28
N ILE A 101 -10.47 -4.37 9.13
CA ILE A 101 -11.65 -4.21 10.00
C ILE A 101 -11.31 -4.60 11.43
N GLU A 102 -10.58 -5.69 11.63
CA GLU A 102 -10.12 -6.14 12.95
C GLU A 102 -9.19 -5.12 13.59
N TYR A 103 -8.18 -4.64 12.85
CA TYR A 103 -7.29 -3.59 13.31
C TYR A 103 -8.03 -2.32 13.77
N LEU A 104 -8.98 -1.84 12.97
CA LEU A 104 -9.74 -0.61 13.29
C LEU A 104 -10.77 -0.82 14.40
N ARG A 105 -11.15 -2.07 14.71
CA ARG A 105 -12.01 -2.39 15.84
C ARG A 105 -11.28 -2.28 17.18
N ASP A 106 -10.04 -2.75 17.21
CA ASP A 106 -9.20 -2.81 18.41
C ASP A 106 -8.42 -1.51 18.68
N ASP A 107 -8.42 -0.57 17.72
CA ASP A 107 -7.79 0.75 17.89
C ASP A 107 -8.59 1.62 18.88
N ASP A 108 -8.09 1.72 20.11
CA ASP A 108 -8.58 2.64 21.14
C ASP A 108 -8.13 4.09 20.83
N LEU A 109 -8.93 4.83 20.05
CA LEU A 109 -8.75 6.26 19.73
C LEU A 109 -9.19 7.24 20.84
#